data_AF-A0A356I8N7-F1
#
_entry.id   AF-A0A356I8N7-F1
#
_cell.length_a   1.000
_cell.length_b   1.000
_cell.length_c   1.000
_cell.angle_alpha   90.00
_cell.angle_beta   90.00
_cell.angle_gamma   90.00
#
_symmetry.space_group_name_H-M   'P 1'
#
loop_
_entity.id
_entity.type
_entity.pdbx_description
1 polymer ?
#
loop_
_entity_poly.entity_id
_entity_poly.type
_entity_poly.pdbx_seq_one_letter_code
_entity_poly.pdbx_strand_id
1 'polypeptide(L)' 'MEFDLFLMMCNYIGAIAFAVSGAVKGFNKKLDIFGISLLSIITAV' A
#
# COMPACT_ATOMS: atom_id res chain seq x y z
N MET A 1 -20.39 -12.58 -10.71
CA MET A 1 -19.36 -12.32 -11.75
C MET A 1 -19.01 -10.84 -11.84
N GLU A 2 -19.89 -9.94 -12.26
CA GLU A 2 -19.56 -8.50 -12.38
C GLU A 2 -19.19 -7.85 -11.03
N PHE A 3 -19.92 -8.17 -9.96
CA PHE A 3 -19.66 -7.61 -8.63
C PHE A 3 -18.34 -8.13 -8.02
N ASP A 4 -18.01 -9.39 -8.26
CA ASP A 4 -16.75 -10.00 -7.80
C ASP A 4 -15.53 -9.34 -8.47
N LEU A 5 -15.65 -9.04 -9.77
CA LEU A 5 -14.63 -8.30 -10.52
C LEU A 5 -14.43 -6.89 -9.95
N PHE A 6 -15.53 -6.19 -9.65
CA PHE A 6 -15.48 -4.87 -9.03
C PHE A 6 -14.76 -4.91 -7.67
N LEU A 7 -15.12 -5.86 -6.80
CA LEU A 7 -14.46 -6.02 -5.50
C LEU A 7 -12.97 -6.34 -5.63
N MET A 8 -12.59 -7.21 -6.58
CA MET A 8 -11.19 -7.50 -6.88
C MET A 8 -10.42 -6.24 -7.30
N MET A 9 -11.00 -5.41 -8.18
CA MET A 9 -10.39 -4.14 -8.58
C MET A 9 -10.22 -3.19 -7.38
N CYS A 10 -11.26 -3.01 -6.57
CA CYS A 10 -11.19 -2.18 -5.38
C CYS A 10 -10.11 -2.66 -4.40
N ASN A 11 -9.96 -3.97 -4.23
CA ASN A 11 -8.94 -4.55 -3.35
C ASN A 11 -7.53 -4.20 -3.82
N TYR A 12 -7.22 -4.37 -5.11
CA TYR A 12 -5.91 -4.00 -5.65
C TYR A 12 -5.65 -2.50 -5.57
N ILE A 13 -6.64 -1.67 -5.89
CA ILE A 13 -6.51 -0.21 -5.79
C ILE A 13 -6.24 0.21 -4.35
N GLY A 14 -6.97 -0.37 -3.39
CA GLY A 14 -6.79 -0.11 -1.96
C GLY A 14 -5.40 -0.51 -1.46
N ALA A 15 -4.95 -1.71 -1.78
CA ALA A 15 -3.62 -2.20 -1.42
C ALA A 15 -2.50 -1.30 -1.98
N ILE A 16 -2.61 -0.88 -3.25
CA ILE A 16 -1.63 0.03 -3.87
C ILE A 16 -1.67 1.41 -3.19
N ALA A 17 -2.86 1.97 -2.96
CA ALA A 17 -3.00 3.26 -2.30
C ALA A 17 -2.41 3.26 -0.89
N PHE A 18 -2.63 2.19 -0.12
CA PHE A 18 -2.07 2.03 1.22
C PHE A 18 -0.56 1.78 1.20
N ALA A 19 -0.04 1.00 0.26
CA ALA A 19 1.41 0.85 0.07
C ALA A 19 2.09 2.20 -0.19
N VAL A 20 1.52 3.02 -1.08
CA VAL A 20 2.03 4.37 -1.40
C VAL A 20 1.95 5.30 -0.18
N SER A 21 0.86 5.24 0.59
CA SER A 21 0.73 5.98 1.86
C SER A 21 1.84 5.61 2.85
N GLY A 22 2.11 4.32 3.01
CA GLY A 22 3.20 3.80 3.84
C GLY A 22 4.58 4.27 3.35
N ALA A 23 4.82 4.27 2.04
CA ALA A 23 6.05 4.75 1.43
C ALA A 23 6.27 6.24 1.71
N VAL A 24 5.25 7.07 1.48
CA VAL A 24 5.30 8.52 1.75
C VAL A 24 5.51 8.80 3.24
N LYS A 25 4.87 8.01 4.12
CA LYS A 25 5.08 8.12 5.57
C LYS A 25 6.52 7.76 5.95
N GLY A 26 7.07 6.70 5.39
CA GLY A 26 8.44 6.26 5.61
C GLY A 26 9.46 7.30 5.14
N PHE A 27 9.22 7.90 3.97
CA PHE A 27 10.04 8.99 3.44
C PHE A 27 10.03 10.22 4.37
N ASN A 28 8.85 10.64 4.83
CA ASN A 28 8.71 11.74 5.80
C ASN A 28 9.40 11.47 7.15
N LYS A 29 9.54 10.19 7.52
CA LYS A 29 10.24 9.75 8.72
C LYS A 29 11.74 9.52 8.49
N LYS A 30 12.27 9.81 7.29
CA LYS A 30 13.67 9.61 6.92
C LYS A 30 14.16 8.18 7.17
N LEU A 31 13.29 7.21 6.96
CA LEU A 31 13.68 5.80 7.00
C LEU A 31 14.57 5.48 5.79
N ASP A 32 15.44 4.49 5.94
CA ASP A 32 16.17 3.92 4.81
C ASP A 32 15.24 3.11 3.88
N ILE A 33 15.78 2.60 2.77
CA ILE A 33 15.02 1.83 1.78
C ILE A 33 14.36 0.58 2.38
N PHE A 34 14.99 -0.04 3.38
CA PHE A 34 14.43 -1.20 4.08
C PHE A 34 13.27 -0.79 4.98
N GLY A 35 13.42 0.28 5.77
CA GLY A 35 12.35 0.81 6.59
C GLY A 35 11.15 1.33 5.78
N ILE A 36 11.40 2.00 4.65
CA ILE A 36 10.34 2.46 3.74
C ILE A 36 9.61 1.25 3.13
N SER A 37 10.33 0.25 2.63
CA SER A 37 9.71 -0.94 2.01
C SER A 37 8.92 -1.76 3.03
N LEU A 38 9.48 -1.98 4.22
CA LEU A 38 8.79 -2.67 5.32
C LEU A 38 7.51 -1.94 5.73
N LEU A 39 7.58 -0.62 5.97
CA LEU A 39 6.40 0.17 6.35
C LEU A 39 5.33 0.19 5.24
N SER A 40 5.75 0.24 3.97
CA SER A 40 4.85 0.17 2.82
C SER A 40 4.10 -1.17 2.77
N ILE A 41 4.81 -2.28 3.00
CA ILE A 41 4.20 -3.62 3.04
C ILE A 41 3.20 -3.71 4.18
N ILE A 42 3.58 -3.38 5.42
CA ILE A 42 2.71 -3.50 6.59
C ILE A 42 1.45 -2.62 6.46
N THR A 43 1.54 -1.49 5.76
CA THR A 43 0.37 -0.61 5.55
C THR A 43 -0.58 -1.18 4.49
N ALA A 44 -0.07 -1.93 3.51
CA ALA A 44 -0.82 -2.41 2.36
C ALA A 44 -1.66 -3.68 2.60
N VAL A 45 -1.33 -4.47 3.62
CA VAL A 45 -1.97 -5.77 3.93
C VAL A 45 -2.79 -5.73 5.21
#